data_AF-A0A1H9CH85-F1
#
_entry.id   AF-A0A1H9CH85-F1
#
_cell.length_a   1.000
_cell.length_b   1.000
_cell.length_c   1.000
_cell.angle_alpha   90.00
_cell.angle_beta   90.00
_cell.angle_gamma   90.00
#
_symmetry.space_group_name_H-M   'P 1'
#
loop_
_entity.id
_entity.type
_entity.pdbx_description
1 polymer ?
#
loop_
_entity_poly.entity_id
_entity_poly.type
_entity_poly.pdbx_seq_one_letter_code
_entity_poly.pdbx_strand_id
1 'polypeptide(L)'
;MYNNLDAIFTAYGEPNRVNALSATAANPLLITDVDAADRTAQITGALTPTYGPVIAAEFGAAFGKCRQTTSADLVVLPASSVIGTNNANATAAMVAAGANKNGVSYPMANRWVLTANEKANVAAATSAYNAAITSIANAKNTAAGYTVIAVADMNAVMNQLITGIRTESGSFYTANYFSGSATEGGVLFSLDGVHPNARGYAIIANEIIKVINREFKANLPIHNSAYFPGINIVPTN
;
A
#
# COMPACT_ATOMS: atom_id res chain seq x y z
N MET A 1 15.44 -22.64 -8.70
CA MET A 1 15.64 -21.17 -8.62
C MET A 1 15.74 -20.69 -7.16
N TYR A 2 14.66 -20.75 -6.37
CA TYR A 2 14.63 -20.24 -4.99
C TYR A 2 15.75 -20.77 -4.09
N ASN A 3 16.00 -22.09 -4.07
CA ASN A 3 17.09 -22.67 -3.28
C ASN A 3 18.48 -22.14 -3.68
N ASN A 4 18.71 -21.88 -4.96
CA ASN A 4 19.98 -21.31 -5.42
C ASN A 4 20.12 -19.86 -4.96
N LEU A 5 19.04 -19.07 -5.07
CA LEU A 5 19.03 -17.69 -4.59
C LEU A 5 19.26 -17.63 -3.07
N ASP A 6 18.57 -18.46 -2.30
CA ASP A 6 18.73 -18.53 -0.85
C ASP A 6 20.16 -18.92 -0.45
N ALA A 7 20.75 -19.93 -1.11
CA ALA A 7 22.14 -20.32 -0.88
C ALA A 7 23.12 -19.17 -1.17
N ILE A 8 22.90 -18.43 -2.27
CA ILE A 8 23.72 -17.27 -2.62
C ILE A 8 23.56 -16.16 -1.56
N PHE A 9 22.33 -15.76 -1.23
CA PHE A 9 22.09 -14.73 -0.22
C PHE A 9 22.68 -15.11 1.15
N THR A 10 22.49 -16.36 1.56
CA THR A 10 23.07 -16.91 2.80
C THR A 10 24.59 -16.82 2.82
N ALA A 11 25.27 -17.16 1.71
CA ALA A 11 26.73 -17.06 1.60
C ALA A 11 27.26 -15.62 1.75
N TYR A 12 26.40 -14.61 1.54
CA TYR A 12 26.73 -13.20 1.69
C TYR A 12 26.07 -12.53 2.92
N GLY A 13 25.63 -13.33 3.90
CA GLY A 13 25.15 -12.85 5.19
C GLY A 13 23.68 -12.40 5.21
N GLU A 14 22.88 -12.79 4.22
CA GLU A 14 21.45 -12.46 4.12
C GLU A 14 20.57 -13.72 4.10
N PRO A 15 20.66 -14.61 5.11
CA PRO A 15 19.87 -15.83 5.14
C PRO A 15 18.37 -15.53 5.16
N ASN A 16 17.56 -16.38 4.55
CA ASN A 16 16.09 -16.27 4.47
C ASN A 16 15.58 -15.02 3.74
N ARG A 17 16.44 -14.29 3.02
CA ARG A 17 16.02 -13.16 2.16
C ARG A 17 15.00 -13.61 1.10
N VAL A 18 15.15 -14.85 0.64
CA VAL A 18 14.24 -15.57 -0.25
C VAL A 18 14.18 -17.02 0.22
N ASN A 19 12.99 -17.59 0.41
CA ASN A 19 12.79 -18.95 0.91
C ASN A 19 12.05 -19.81 -0.11
N ALA A 20 12.26 -21.13 -0.06
CA ALA A 20 11.54 -22.08 -0.89
C ALA A 20 10.01 -21.90 -0.75
N LEU A 21 9.30 -22.02 -1.88
CA LEU A 21 7.84 -21.92 -1.91
C LEU A 21 7.20 -23.17 -1.28
N SER A 22 6.18 -22.96 -0.45
CA SER A 22 5.32 -24.01 0.10
C SER A 22 4.22 -24.39 -0.89
N ALA A 23 3.95 -25.69 -1.02
CA ALA A 23 2.82 -26.21 -1.78
C ALA A 23 1.50 -26.23 -0.97
N THR A 24 1.57 -26.05 0.35
CA THR A 24 0.44 -26.23 1.28
C THR A 24 0.09 -24.98 2.07
N ALA A 25 0.91 -23.93 1.96
CA ALA A 25 0.71 -22.66 2.66
C ALA A 25 0.77 -21.50 1.67
N ALA A 26 0.19 -20.36 2.07
CA ALA A 26 0.34 -19.11 1.33
C ALA A 26 1.83 -18.71 1.27
N ASN A 27 2.28 -18.31 0.10
CA ASN A 27 3.65 -17.87 -0.12
C ASN A 27 3.74 -16.34 -0.13
N PRO A 28 4.80 -15.74 0.45
CA PRO A 28 5.06 -14.33 0.26
C PRO A 28 5.38 -14.01 -1.20
N LEU A 29 5.04 -12.81 -1.65
CA LEU A 29 5.36 -12.35 -2.99
C LEU A 29 6.85 -12.08 -3.12
N LEU A 30 7.41 -12.34 -4.30
CA LEU A 30 8.75 -11.92 -4.66
C LEU A 30 8.72 -10.49 -5.21
N ILE A 31 9.50 -9.59 -4.63
CA ILE A 31 9.54 -8.17 -4.99
C ILE A 31 10.96 -7.71 -5.26
N THR A 32 11.10 -6.65 -6.06
CA THR A 32 12.31 -5.83 -6.09
C THR A 32 12.23 -4.83 -4.96
N ASP A 33 13.16 -4.90 -4.00
CA ASP A 33 13.29 -3.91 -2.94
C ASP A 33 14.48 -2.98 -3.26
N VAL A 34 14.18 -1.70 -3.46
CA VAL A 34 15.18 -0.69 -3.82
C VAL A 34 16.25 -0.48 -2.74
N ASP A 35 15.89 -0.71 -1.48
CA ASP A 35 16.74 -0.53 -0.30
C ASP A 35 17.55 -1.78 0.04
N ALA A 36 17.27 -2.92 -0.60
CA ALA A 36 18.02 -4.14 -0.37
C ALA A 36 19.43 -4.07 -0.98
N ALA A 37 20.39 -4.74 -0.33
CA ALA A 37 21.75 -4.83 -0.85
C ALA A 37 21.74 -5.49 -2.24
N ASP A 38 22.49 -4.91 -3.17
CA ASP A 38 22.55 -5.41 -4.54
C ASP A 38 23.50 -6.61 -4.64
N ARG A 39 22.94 -7.77 -4.99
CA ARG A 39 23.66 -9.03 -5.21
C ARG A 39 23.80 -9.41 -6.68
N THR A 40 23.61 -8.47 -7.60
CA THR A 40 23.68 -8.70 -9.05
C THR A 40 24.97 -9.42 -9.44
N ALA A 41 26.12 -8.95 -8.97
CA ALA A 41 27.42 -9.54 -9.30
C ALA A 41 27.60 -10.95 -8.71
N GLN A 42 27.15 -11.15 -7.47
CA GLN A 42 27.25 -12.42 -6.76
C GLN A 42 26.38 -13.50 -7.40
N ILE A 43 25.14 -13.13 -7.76
CA ILE A 43 24.22 -14.01 -8.48
C ILE A 43 24.77 -14.34 -9.86
N THR A 44 25.26 -13.35 -10.60
CA THR A 44 25.87 -13.56 -11.92
C THR A 44 27.04 -14.54 -11.84
N GLY A 45 27.97 -14.32 -10.90
CA GLY A 45 29.13 -15.20 -10.72
C GLY A 45 28.74 -16.63 -10.34
N ALA A 46 27.82 -16.79 -9.39
CA ALA A 46 27.37 -18.10 -8.93
C ALA A 46 26.61 -18.90 -10.01
N LEU A 47 25.88 -18.22 -10.89
CA LEU A 47 25.05 -18.86 -11.93
C LEU A 47 25.79 -19.06 -13.27
N THR A 48 26.91 -18.36 -13.50
CA THR A 48 27.69 -18.47 -14.75
C THR A 48 28.11 -19.90 -15.08
N PRO A 49 28.59 -20.74 -14.14
CA PRO A 49 28.93 -22.13 -14.45
C PRO A 49 27.76 -23.00 -14.93
N THR A 50 26.52 -22.64 -14.55
CA THR A 50 25.32 -23.41 -14.88
C THR A 50 24.61 -22.89 -16.14
N TYR A 51 24.53 -21.57 -16.30
CA TYR A 51 23.72 -20.93 -17.34
C TYR A 51 24.55 -20.19 -18.40
N GLY A 52 25.88 -20.12 -18.23
CA GLY A 52 26.74 -19.28 -19.04
C GLY A 52 26.64 -17.79 -18.66
N PRO A 53 27.58 -16.95 -19.12
CA PRO A 53 27.73 -15.59 -18.64
C PRO A 53 26.55 -14.67 -19.01
N VAL A 54 25.95 -14.86 -20.18
CA VAL A 54 24.85 -14.01 -20.67
C VAL A 54 23.59 -14.22 -19.83
N ILE A 55 23.12 -15.47 -19.72
CA ILE A 55 21.90 -15.79 -18.98
C ILE A 55 22.11 -15.52 -17.48
N ALA A 56 23.29 -15.84 -16.93
CA ALA A 56 23.58 -15.55 -15.53
C ALA A 56 23.53 -14.04 -15.21
N ALA A 57 23.96 -13.18 -16.14
CA ALA A 57 23.86 -11.73 -15.99
C ALA A 57 22.41 -11.24 -16.00
N GLU A 58 21.53 -11.84 -16.82
CA GLU A 58 20.09 -11.56 -16.80
C GLU A 58 19.46 -11.91 -15.44
N PHE A 59 19.79 -13.08 -14.89
CA PHE A 59 19.38 -13.46 -13.54
C PHE A 59 19.96 -12.51 -12.48
N GLY A 60 21.22 -12.13 -12.59
CA GLY A 60 21.84 -11.14 -11.71
C GLY A 60 21.04 -9.84 -11.68
N ALA A 61 20.74 -9.27 -12.85
CA ALA A 61 20.02 -8.02 -12.97
C ALA A 61 18.57 -8.11 -12.44
N ALA A 62 17.90 -9.24 -12.67
CA ALA A 62 16.52 -9.42 -12.21
C ALA A 62 16.44 -9.64 -10.69
N PHE A 63 17.35 -10.43 -10.11
CA PHE A 63 17.24 -10.93 -8.73
C PHE A 63 18.21 -10.26 -7.76
N GLY A 64 19.15 -9.42 -8.22
CA GLY A 64 20.17 -8.79 -7.37
C GLY A 64 19.59 -8.03 -6.17
N LYS A 65 18.45 -7.38 -6.36
CA LYS A 65 17.71 -6.64 -5.33
C LYS A 65 16.41 -7.32 -4.90
N CYS A 66 16.19 -8.59 -5.23
CA CYS A 66 14.95 -9.24 -4.87
C CYS A 66 14.90 -9.63 -3.38
N ARG A 67 13.70 -9.73 -2.84
CA ARG A 67 13.40 -10.43 -1.59
C ARG A 67 11.94 -10.86 -1.56
N GLN A 68 11.60 -11.76 -0.65
CA GLN A 68 10.20 -12.03 -0.33
C GLN A 68 9.58 -10.91 0.53
N THR A 69 8.29 -10.67 0.36
CA THR A 69 7.52 -9.77 1.23
C THR A 69 7.44 -10.31 2.65
N THR A 70 7.30 -9.41 3.60
CA THR A 70 7.06 -9.67 5.02
C THR A 70 5.67 -9.16 5.42
N SER A 71 5.22 -9.46 6.63
CA SER A 71 3.98 -8.88 7.18
C SER A 71 4.03 -7.36 7.37
N ALA A 72 5.22 -6.75 7.27
CA ALA A 72 5.38 -5.31 7.33
C ALA A 72 5.15 -4.63 5.96
N ASP A 73 5.15 -5.38 4.86
CA ASP A 73 4.93 -4.80 3.53
C ASP A 73 3.43 -4.71 3.19
N LEU A 74 3.03 -3.67 2.47
CA LEU A 74 1.64 -3.51 2.00
C LEU A 74 1.57 -3.67 0.49
N VAL A 75 0.85 -4.68 0.03
CA VAL A 75 0.59 -4.90 -1.40
C VAL A 75 -0.56 -3.98 -1.83
N VAL A 76 -0.36 -3.19 -2.90
CA VAL A 76 -1.40 -2.27 -3.37
C VAL A 76 -2.52 -3.05 -4.08
N LEU A 77 -3.76 -2.62 -3.93
CA LEU A 77 -4.93 -3.33 -4.46
C LEU A 77 -4.86 -3.61 -5.99
N PRO A 78 -4.39 -2.69 -6.85
CA PRO A 78 -4.25 -2.95 -8.29
C PRO A 78 -3.23 -4.06 -8.63
N ALA A 79 -2.33 -4.41 -7.71
CA ALA A 79 -1.35 -5.49 -7.92
C ALA A 79 -2.02 -6.86 -8.15
N SER A 80 -3.27 -7.04 -7.69
CA SER A 80 -4.08 -8.25 -7.92
C SER A 80 -4.17 -8.64 -9.40
N SER A 81 -4.24 -7.65 -10.31
CA SER A 81 -4.29 -7.88 -11.77
C SER A 81 -2.94 -8.27 -12.38
N VAL A 82 -1.85 -8.15 -11.62
CA VAL A 82 -0.47 -8.35 -12.11
C VAL A 82 0.18 -9.58 -11.49
N ILE A 83 -0.16 -9.94 -10.27
CA ILE A 83 0.40 -11.13 -9.60
C ILE A 83 0.15 -12.39 -10.45
N GLY A 84 1.21 -13.18 -10.67
CA GLY A 84 1.15 -14.43 -11.43
C GLY A 84 1.07 -14.27 -12.96
N THR A 85 0.94 -13.06 -13.48
CA THR A 85 1.02 -12.78 -14.92
C THR A 85 2.45 -12.90 -15.44
N ASN A 86 2.63 -13.01 -16.76
CA ASN A 86 3.96 -12.99 -17.36
C ASN A 86 4.63 -11.62 -17.16
N ASN A 87 5.88 -11.63 -16.71
CA ASN A 87 6.68 -10.43 -16.58
C ASN A 87 7.24 -10.02 -17.95
N ALA A 88 6.98 -8.77 -18.35
CA ALA A 88 7.37 -8.25 -19.66
C ALA A 88 8.90 -8.12 -19.84
N ASN A 89 9.67 -8.11 -18.75
CA ASN A 89 11.13 -8.03 -18.78
C ASN A 89 11.81 -9.41 -18.75
N ALA A 90 11.04 -10.49 -18.61
CA ALA A 90 11.61 -11.84 -18.65
C ALA A 90 11.98 -12.20 -20.09
N THR A 91 13.27 -12.47 -20.33
CA THR A 91 13.78 -12.91 -21.63
C THR A 91 13.29 -14.34 -21.96
N ALA A 92 13.42 -14.76 -23.22
CA ALA A 92 13.08 -16.13 -23.62
C ALA A 92 13.85 -17.20 -22.80
N ALA A 93 15.11 -16.93 -22.45
CA ALA A 93 15.91 -17.80 -21.61
C ALA A 93 15.36 -17.88 -20.18
N MET A 94 14.96 -16.75 -19.59
CA MET A 94 14.35 -16.71 -18.26
C MET A 94 12.97 -17.41 -18.24
N VAL A 95 12.18 -17.24 -19.31
CA VAL A 95 10.92 -17.97 -19.50
C VAL A 95 11.17 -19.48 -19.56
N ALA A 96 12.15 -19.93 -20.34
CA ALA A 96 12.52 -21.35 -20.42
C ALA A 96 13.01 -21.90 -19.07
N ALA A 97 13.63 -21.06 -18.24
CA ALA A 97 14.04 -21.40 -16.87
C ALA A 97 12.92 -21.26 -15.83
N GLY A 98 11.69 -20.92 -16.24
CA GLY A 98 10.53 -20.76 -15.36
C GLY A 98 10.53 -19.48 -14.51
N ALA A 99 11.43 -18.54 -14.80
CA ALA A 99 11.60 -17.27 -14.09
C ALA A 99 10.87 -16.14 -14.85
N ASN A 100 9.54 -16.14 -14.86
CA ASN A 100 8.77 -15.19 -15.66
C ASN A 100 7.43 -14.76 -15.04
N LYS A 101 7.07 -15.19 -13.83
CA LYS A 101 5.78 -14.86 -13.22
C LYS A 101 5.94 -13.75 -12.19
N ASN A 102 5.28 -12.61 -12.41
CA ASN A 102 5.27 -11.46 -11.50
C ASN A 102 4.90 -11.90 -10.08
N GLY A 103 5.80 -11.67 -9.12
CA GLY A 103 5.55 -11.93 -7.70
C GLY A 103 5.69 -13.38 -7.29
N VAL A 104 5.95 -14.29 -8.23
CA VAL A 104 6.02 -15.73 -7.98
C VAL A 104 7.39 -16.27 -8.37
N SER A 105 7.80 -16.11 -9.62
CA SER A 105 9.11 -16.57 -10.11
C SER A 105 9.95 -15.46 -10.75
N TYR A 106 9.43 -14.24 -10.78
CA TYR A 106 10.13 -13.02 -11.17
C TYR A 106 9.70 -11.90 -10.22
N PRO A 107 10.64 -11.11 -9.65
CA PRO A 107 10.29 -10.07 -8.70
C PRO A 107 9.37 -9.01 -9.32
N MET A 108 8.29 -8.66 -8.63
CA MET A 108 7.45 -7.54 -9.05
C MET A 108 8.22 -6.23 -8.90
N ALA A 109 7.95 -5.30 -9.81
CA ALA A 109 8.48 -3.95 -9.71
C ALA A 109 8.06 -3.28 -8.39
N ASN A 110 8.93 -2.43 -7.85
CA ASN A 110 8.76 -1.74 -6.57
C ASN A 110 7.39 -1.05 -6.40
N ARG A 111 6.79 -0.52 -7.48
CA ARG A 111 5.49 0.17 -7.44
C ARG A 111 4.32 -0.63 -6.87
N TRP A 112 4.43 -1.96 -6.79
CA TRP A 112 3.33 -2.84 -6.40
C TRP A 112 3.28 -3.13 -4.90
N VAL A 113 4.33 -2.79 -4.16
CA VAL A 113 4.43 -3.08 -2.74
C VAL A 113 5.06 -1.91 -2.03
N LEU A 114 4.43 -1.44 -0.97
CA LEU A 114 4.94 -0.40 -0.11
C LEU A 114 5.72 -1.04 1.05
N THR A 115 7.04 -0.87 1.06
CA THR A 115 7.92 -1.43 2.08
C THR A 115 7.79 -0.68 3.42
N ALA A 116 8.37 -1.23 4.49
CA ALA A 116 8.43 -0.56 5.78
C ALA A 116 9.09 0.84 5.68
N ASN A 117 10.16 0.97 4.89
CA ASN A 117 10.84 2.25 4.67
C ASN A 117 9.97 3.23 3.90
N GLU A 118 9.31 2.77 2.83
CA GLU A 118 8.41 3.63 2.04
C GLU A 118 7.21 4.10 2.86
N LYS A 119 6.64 3.24 3.71
CA LYS A 119 5.60 3.64 4.67
C LYS A 119 6.08 4.71 5.63
N ALA A 120 7.30 4.57 6.16
CA ALA A 120 7.89 5.57 7.05
C ALA A 120 8.07 6.91 6.32
N ASN A 121 8.53 6.89 5.06
CA ASN A 121 8.66 8.08 4.22
C ASN A 121 7.29 8.75 3.97
N VAL A 122 6.26 7.98 3.66
CA VAL A 122 4.89 8.50 3.48
C VAL A 122 4.39 9.13 4.78
N ALA A 123 4.53 8.46 5.92
CA ALA A 123 4.11 8.98 7.22
C ALA A 123 4.84 10.27 7.60
N ALA A 124 6.16 10.32 7.38
CA ALA A 124 6.97 11.52 7.62
C ALA A 124 6.52 12.69 6.73
N ALA A 125 6.30 12.44 5.44
CA ALA A 125 5.80 13.46 4.51
C ALA A 125 4.41 13.96 4.93
N THR A 126 3.47 13.05 5.26
CA THR A 126 2.14 13.41 5.76
C THR A 126 2.21 14.29 7.01
N SER A 127 3.06 13.91 7.98
CA SER A 127 3.25 14.70 9.20
C SER A 127 3.82 16.09 8.91
N ALA A 128 4.78 16.19 7.99
CA ALA A 128 5.39 17.47 7.61
C ALA A 128 4.37 18.41 6.94
N TYR A 129 3.57 17.90 6.00
CA TYR A 129 2.51 18.68 5.37
C TYR A 129 1.44 19.14 6.37
N ASN A 130 0.99 18.26 7.27
CA ASN A 130 0.02 18.62 8.30
C ASN A 130 0.57 19.66 9.27
N ALA A 131 1.83 19.54 9.69
CA ALA A 131 2.49 20.54 10.53
C ALA A 131 2.58 21.91 9.83
N ALA A 132 2.90 21.92 8.53
CA ALA A 132 2.92 23.15 7.74
C ALA A 132 1.53 23.79 7.64
N ILE A 133 0.48 23.02 7.35
CA ILE A 133 -0.91 23.51 7.28
C ILE A 133 -1.32 24.16 8.61
N THR A 134 -1.10 23.47 9.72
CA THR A 134 -1.44 23.98 11.06
C THR A 134 -0.65 25.22 11.43
N SER A 135 0.66 25.25 11.14
CA SER A 135 1.52 26.42 11.38
C SER A 135 1.03 27.66 10.62
N ILE A 136 0.68 27.50 9.34
CA ILE A 136 0.16 28.59 8.51
C ILE A 136 -1.19 29.07 9.04
N ALA A 137 -2.10 28.17 9.38
CA ALA A 137 -3.41 28.53 9.95
C ALA A 137 -3.27 29.31 11.26
N ASN A 138 -2.40 28.83 12.17
CA ASN A 138 -2.11 29.50 13.44
C ASN A 138 -1.51 30.90 13.23
N ALA A 139 -0.55 31.05 12.30
CA ALA A 139 0.03 32.36 11.99
C ALA A 139 -1.03 33.35 11.48
N LYS A 140 -1.98 32.89 10.65
CA LYS A 140 -3.08 33.72 10.15
C LYS A 140 -4.07 34.12 11.26
N ASN A 141 -4.43 33.18 12.14
CA ASN A 141 -5.30 33.45 13.27
C ASN A 141 -4.66 34.43 14.28
N THR A 142 -3.38 34.25 14.59
CA THR A 142 -2.62 35.17 15.45
C THR A 142 -2.59 36.59 14.87
N ALA A 143 -2.33 36.72 13.57
CA ALA A 143 -2.29 38.03 12.92
C ALA A 143 -3.68 38.72 12.90
N ALA A 144 -4.77 37.96 12.82
CA ALA A 144 -6.12 38.49 12.87
C ALA A 144 -6.60 38.84 14.29
N GLY A 145 -5.99 38.23 15.33
CA GLY A 145 -6.44 38.35 16.72
C GLY A 145 -7.69 37.52 17.05
N TYR A 146 -8.19 36.72 16.11
CA TYR A 146 -9.31 35.79 16.25
C TYR A 146 -9.22 34.69 15.19
N THR A 147 -10.02 33.62 15.32
CA THR A 147 -10.02 32.50 14.37
C THR A 147 -10.62 32.93 13.02
N VAL A 148 -9.79 32.90 11.97
CA VAL A 148 -10.19 33.11 10.56
C VAL A 148 -10.03 31.85 9.71
N ILE A 149 -9.15 30.94 10.12
CA ILE A 149 -8.94 29.63 9.49
C ILE A 149 -9.05 28.56 10.56
N ALA A 150 -9.98 27.63 10.37
CA ALA A 150 -10.12 26.44 11.18
C ALA A 150 -9.61 25.22 10.42
N VAL A 151 -8.76 24.41 11.04
CA VAL A 151 -8.22 23.19 10.44
C VAL A 151 -9.02 21.99 10.95
N ALA A 152 -9.58 21.21 10.01
CA ALA A 152 -10.17 19.92 10.34
C ALA A 152 -9.09 18.83 10.20
N ASP A 153 -8.74 18.18 11.31
CA ASP A 153 -7.68 17.18 11.34
C ASP A 153 -8.17 15.84 10.75
N MET A 154 -8.06 15.74 9.42
CA MET A 154 -8.42 14.51 8.72
C MET A 154 -7.46 13.36 9.02
N ASN A 155 -6.23 13.62 9.47
CA ASN A 155 -5.33 12.54 9.85
C ASN A 155 -5.81 11.85 11.13
N ALA A 156 -6.27 12.62 12.12
CA ALA A 156 -6.91 12.09 13.32
C ALA A 156 -8.20 11.31 12.98
N VAL A 157 -9.05 11.85 12.09
CA VAL A 157 -10.27 11.17 11.65
C VAL A 157 -9.95 9.83 10.95
N MET A 158 -8.97 9.81 10.06
CA MET A 158 -8.57 8.57 9.36
C MET A 158 -7.95 7.55 10.32
N ASN A 159 -7.18 7.99 11.32
CA ASN A 159 -6.66 7.09 12.35
C ASN A 159 -7.79 6.49 13.21
N GLN A 160 -8.82 7.27 13.55
CA GLN A 160 -10.00 6.75 14.23
C GLN A 160 -10.76 5.75 13.34
N LEU A 161 -10.82 6.00 12.03
CA LEU A 161 -11.50 5.10 11.10
C LEU A 161 -10.87 3.70 11.04
N ILE A 162 -9.58 3.54 11.37
CA ILE A 162 -8.92 2.22 11.45
C ILE A 162 -9.60 1.33 12.50
N THR A 163 -9.93 1.88 13.68
CA THR A 163 -10.60 1.14 14.76
C THR A 163 -12.12 1.26 14.70
N GLY A 164 -12.62 2.27 13.99
CA GLY A 164 -14.01 2.44 13.59
C GLY A 164 -14.64 3.73 14.10
N ILE A 165 -15.55 4.28 13.30
CA ILE A 165 -16.34 5.48 13.60
C ILE A 165 -17.81 5.09 13.72
N ARG A 166 -18.42 5.45 14.85
CA ARG A 166 -19.88 5.36 15.05
C ARG A 166 -20.50 6.73 14.81
N THR A 167 -21.42 6.84 13.87
CA THR A 167 -22.17 8.08 13.62
C THR A 167 -23.26 8.29 14.67
N GLU A 168 -23.76 9.52 14.77
CA GLU A 168 -24.91 9.87 15.62
C GLU A 168 -26.17 9.07 15.25
N SER A 169 -26.32 8.72 13.97
CA SER A 169 -27.39 7.83 13.48
C SER A 169 -27.18 6.35 13.81
N GLY A 170 -26.10 6.00 14.51
CA GLY A 170 -25.80 4.64 14.95
C GLY A 170 -25.10 3.75 13.92
N SER A 171 -24.78 4.27 12.72
CA SER A 171 -24.01 3.53 11.71
C SER A 171 -22.57 3.36 12.16
N PHE A 172 -21.93 2.24 11.78
CA PHE A 172 -20.54 1.94 12.12
C PHE A 172 -19.72 1.72 10.85
N TYR A 173 -18.61 2.44 10.73
CA TYR A 173 -17.76 2.46 9.56
C TYR A 173 -16.30 2.20 9.93
N THR A 174 -15.57 1.51 9.06
CA THR A 174 -14.12 1.24 9.24
C THR A 174 -13.35 1.55 7.97
N ALA A 175 -12.01 1.58 8.07
CA ALA A 175 -11.12 1.74 6.92
C ALA A 175 -10.94 0.44 6.11
N ASN A 176 -11.58 -0.66 6.52
CA ASN A 176 -11.44 -1.95 5.86
C ASN A 176 -12.04 -1.93 4.45
N TYR A 177 -11.40 -2.68 3.56
CA TYR A 177 -12.00 -3.04 2.28
C TYR A 177 -13.17 -4.00 2.48
N PHE A 178 -14.10 -4.05 1.53
CA PHE A 178 -15.24 -4.95 1.63
C PHE A 178 -14.80 -6.42 1.54
N SER A 179 -15.56 -7.27 2.20
CA SER A 179 -15.52 -8.73 2.13
C SER A 179 -16.94 -9.24 1.89
N GLY A 180 -17.34 -9.24 0.62
CA GLY A 180 -18.70 -9.59 0.18
C GLY A 180 -19.79 -8.59 0.59
N SER A 181 -21.04 -8.93 0.24
CA SER A 181 -22.21 -8.07 0.45
C SER A 181 -22.51 -7.78 1.93
N ALA A 182 -22.11 -8.66 2.84
CA ALA A 182 -22.34 -8.48 4.27
C ALA A 182 -21.60 -7.26 4.87
N THR A 183 -20.52 -6.80 4.21
CA THR A 183 -19.67 -5.71 4.72
C THR A 183 -19.66 -4.48 3.82
N GLU A 184 -20.25 -4.54 2.62
CA GLU A 184 -20.28 -3.43 1.65
C GLU A 184 -20.96 -2.16 2.22
N GLY A 185 -21.95 -2.34 3.09
CA GLY A 185 -22.65 -1.25 3.77
C GLY A 185 -21.76 -0.45 4.74
N GLY A 186 -20.69 -1.05 5.25
CA GLY A 186 -19.78 -0.46 6.24
C GLY A 186 -18.54 0.22 5.66
N VAL A 187 -18.43 0.32 4.33
CA VAL A 187 -17.22 0.75 3.63
C VAL A 187 -17.33 2.20 3.20
N LEU A 188 -16.26 2.97 3.46
CA LEU A 188 -16.20 4.41 3.11
C LEU A 188 -15.34 4.69 1.87
N PHE A 189 -14.52 3.75 1.43
CA PHE A 189 -13.69 3.88 0.22
C PHE A 189 -14.38 3.27 -1.01
N SER A 190 -13.98 3.74 -2.18
CA SER A 190 -14.43 3.24 -3.48
C SER A 190 -13.71 1.93 -3.83
N LEU A 191 -14.08 1.30 -4.96
CA LEU A 191 -13.46 0.05 -5.41
C LEU A 191 -11.96 0.18 -5.72
N ASP A 192 -11.45 1.40 -5.92
CA ASP A 192 -10.02 1.66 -6.08
C ASP A 192 -9.22 1.55 -4.77
N GLY A 193 -9.89 1.52 -3.62
CA GLY A 193 -9.27 1.43 -2.30
C GLY A 193 -8.54 2.70 -1.83
N VAL A 194 -8.74 3.83 -2.51
CA VAL A 194 -8.05 5.10 -2.21
C VAL A 194 -9.04 6.25 -2.02
N HIS A 195 -9.96 6.44 -2.96
CA HIS A 195 -10.88 7.56 -2.91
C HIS A 195 -12.11 7.21 -2.06
N PRO A 196 -12.57 8.09 -1.17
CA PRO A 196 -13.86 7.90 -0.51
C PRO A 196 -14.98 7.72 -1.54
N ASN A 197 -15.96 6.87 -1.22
CA ASN A 197 -17.23 6.84 -1.95
C ASN A 197 -18.14 7.99 -1.45
N ALA A 198 -19.34 8.16 -2.01
CA ALA A 198 -20.22 9.27 -1.64
C ALA A 198 -20.56 9.28 -0.14
N ARG A 199 -20.73 8.11 0.47
CA ARG A 199 -20.90 7.95 1.92
C ARG A 199 -19.65 8.34 2.72
N GLY A 200 -18.47 7.97 2.25
CA GLY A 200 -17.19 8.41 2.83
C GLY A 200 -17.03 9.93 2.77
N TYR A 201 -17.35 10.56 1.64
CA TYR A 201 -17.35 12.01 1.53
C TYR A 201 -18.37 12.69 2.44
N ALA A 202 -19.54 12.08 2.69
CA ALA A 202 -20.49 12.59 3.66
C ALA A 202 -19.93 12.60 5.10
N ILE A 203 -19.17 11.56 5.48
CA ILE A 203 -18.46 11.55 6.77
C ILE A 203 -17.42 12.68 6.83
N ILE A 204 -16.59 12.83 5.80
CA ILE A 204 -15.58 13.90 5.73
C ILE A 204 -16.23 15.28 5.82
N ALA A 205 -17.31 15.51 5.07
CA ALA A 205 -18.06 16.76 5.10
C ALA A 205 -18.60 17.07 6.50
N ASN A 206 -19.14 16.06 7.19
CA ASN A 206 -19.63 16.21 8.56
C ASN A 206 -18.52 16.58 9.53
N GLU A 207 -17.32 16.00 9.42
CA GLU A 207 -16.18 16.37 10.28
C GLU A 207 -15.71 17.81 10.04
N ILE A 208 -15.75 18.27 8.79
CA ILE A 208 -15.49 19.69 8.46
C ILE A 208 -16.58 20.61 9.04
N ILE A 209 -17.86 20.23 8.89
CA ILE A 209 -19.00 20.98 9.44
C ILE A 209 -18.90 21.10 10.97
N LYS A 210 -18.52 20.04 11.67
CA LYS A 210 -18.31 20.07 13.13
C LYS A 210 -17.26 21.10 13.53
N VAL A 211 -16.15 21.17 12.78
CA VAL A 211 -15.10 22.17 13.01
C VAL A 211 -15.63 23.58 12.76
N ILE A 212 -16.36 23.79 11.65
CA ILE A 212 -16.96 25.10 11.34
C ILE A 212 -17.92 25.56 12.45
N ASN A 213 -18.85 24.70 12.85
CA ASN A 213 -19.83 25.01 13.90
C ASN A 213 -19.14 25.32 15.23
N ARG A 214 -18.09 24.57 15.60
CA ARG A 214 -17.33 24.78 16.84
C ARG A 214 -16.57 26.11 16.85
N GLU A 215 -15.80 26.37 15.79
CA GLU A 215 -14.86 27.50 15.72
C GLU A 215 -15.56 28.82 15.41
N PHE A 216 -16.53 28.80 14.49
CA PHE A 216 -17.20 30.01 13.98
C PHE A 216 -18.60 30.22 14.58
N LYS A 217 -19.03 29.37 15.52
CA LYS A 217 -20.38 29.43 16.13
C LYS A 217 -21.51 29.38 15.11
N ALA A 218 -21.28 28.69 14.00
CA ALA A 218 -22.29 28.44 12.99
C ALA A 218 -23.27 27.34 13.42
N ASN A 219 -24.38 27.21 12.69
CA ASN A 219 -25.38 26.16 12.87
C ASN A 219 -25.65 25.42 11.55
N LEU A 220 -24.58 24.91 10.94
CA LEU A 220 -24.67 24.13 9.70
C LEU A 220 -25.19 22.71 10.02
N PRO A 221 -26.16 22.19 9.25
CA PRO A 221 -26.71 20.87 9.48
C PRO A 221 -25.69 19.78 9.14
N ILE A 222 -25.66 18.72 9.95
CA ILE A 222 -24.93 17.47 9.68
C ILE A 222 -25.83 16.55 8.87
N HIS A 223 -25.28 15.84 7.89
CA HIS A 223 -26.04 14.89 7.09
C HIS A 223 -25.88 13.45 7.60
N ASN A 224 -26.93 12.64 7.52
CA ASN A 224 -26.80 11.21 7.76
C ASN A 224 -26.06 10.56 6.58
N SER A 225 -24.84 10.05 6.82
CA SER A 225 -24.02 9.45 5.76
C SER A 225 -24.68 8.23 5.11
N ALA A 226 -25.56 7.53 5.82
CA ALA A 226 -26.31 6.39 5.29
C ALA A 226 -27.26 6.77 4.12
N TYR A 227 -27.62 8.04 3.98
CA TYR A 227 -28.45 8.52 2.86
C TYR A 227 -27.67 8.66 1.54
N PHE A 228 -26.34 8.51 1.58
CA PHE A 228 -25.49 8.56 0.40
C PHE A 228 -25.11 7.15 -0.05
N PRO A 229 -25.00 6.94 -1.38
CA PRO A 229 -24.64 5.64 -1.91
C PRO A 229 -23.22 5.23 -1.48
N GLY A 230 -23.06 3.93 -1.21
CA GLY A 230 -21.75 3.31 -1.00
C GLY A 230 -21.20 2.75 -2.33
N ILE A 231 -20.34 1.76 -2.22
CA ILE A 231 -19.96 0.93 -3.37
C ILE A 231 -21.15 0.08 -3.83
N ASN A 232 -21.14 -0.31 -5.10
CA ASN A 232 -22.05 -1.31 -5.66
C ASN A 232 -21.22 -2.50 -6.15
N ILE A 233 -21.51 -3.69 -5.62
CA ILE A 233 -20.87 -4.93 -6.05
C ILE A 233 -21.80 -5.60 -7.06
N VAL A 234 -21.30 -5.85 -8.27
CA VAL A 234 -22.07 -6.61 -9.26
C VAL A 234 -22.13 -8.09 -8.84
N PRO A 235 -23.24 -8.81 -9.09
CA PRO A 235 -23.38 -10.21 -8.70
C PRO A 235 -22.33 -11.15 -9.30
N THR A 236 -21.69 -10.75 -10.40
CA THR A 236 -20.64 -11.49 -11.10
C THR A 236 -19.64 -10.52 -11.71
N ASN A 237 -18.34 -10.80 -11.53
CA ASN A 237 -17.24 -10.15 -12.27
C ASN A 237 -17.03 -10.80 -13.64
#